data_AF-D8QW77-F1
#
_entry.id   AF-D8QW77-F1
#
_cell.length_a   1.000
_cell.length_b   1.000
_cell.length_c   1.000
_cell.angle_alpha   90.00
_cell.angle_beta   90.00
_cell.angle_gamma   90.00
#
_symmetry.space_group_name_H-M   'P 1'
#
loop_
_entity.id
_entity.type
_entity.pdbx_description
1 polymer ?
#
loop_
_entity_poly.entity_id
_entity_poly.type
_entity_poly.pdbx_seq_one_letter_code
_entity_poly.pdbx_strand_id
1 'polypeptide(L)'
;MILKKVGPQFNRSNKFWSDQLIGIHGRRGDVSRARRVFESMEGPDVLSWNAMLTVYTHNGFMEQAKHFFDSMEQRSVVSWNIVLSALGELDDCCYESFFESMPCWDVISTNTVLKVLTEHGKIVQARDIFDNTSERNLVSWSIMVTAYAQVGDLQASESFFLKMAEGNTISWSAMVAAYSYEGLFMARARETFDLMPQRNVVSWNSMVCGFAQAGCLEEAEVMLE
;
A
#
# COMPACT_ATOMS: atom_id res chain seq x y z
N MET A 1 -3.57 -57.63 5.37
CA MET A 1 -4.83 -56.87 5.58
C MET A 1 -4.68 -56.10 6.89
N ILE A 2 -5.05 -54.81 6.89
CA ILE A 2 -5.03 -53.80 7.97
C ILE A 2 -4.10 -52.63 7.65
N LEU A 3 -4.59 -51.83 6.69
CA LEU A 3 -4.38 -50.40 6.61
C LEU A 3 -5.01 -49.78 7.87
N LYS A 4 -4.20 -49.20 8.77
CA LYS A 4 -4.70 -48.23 9.75
C LYS A 4 -4.33 -46.83 9.28
N LYS A 5 -5.37 -46.17 8.77
CA LYS A 5 -5.51 -44.72 8.55
C LYS A 5 -4.79 -43.92 9.64
N VAL A 6 -3.69 -43.26 9.29
CA VAL A 6 -3.23 -42.08 10.02
C VAL A 6 -3.89 -40.87 9.36
N GLY A 7 -4.81 -40.26 10.10
CA GLY A 7 -5.65 -39.16 9.63
C GLY A 7 -4.94 -37.80 9.50
N PRO A 8 -5.69 -36.75 9.10
CA PRO A 8 -5.19 -35.54 8.41
C PRO A 8 -4.32 -34.56 9.22
N GLN A 9 -3.98 -34.86 10.47
CA GLN A 9 -3.26 -33.94 11.35
C GLN A 9 -1.77 -33.80 11.00
N PHE A 10 -1.18 -34.79 10.32
CA PHE A 10 0.24 -34.77 9.94
C PHE A 10 0.55 -33.87 8.72
N ASN A 11 -0.44 -33.53 7.89
CA ASN A 11 -0.20 -32.76 6.66
C ASN A 11 -0.18 -31.23 6.91
N ARG A 12 -1.00 -30.73 7.85
CA ARG A 12 -1.06 -29.28 8.16
C ARG A 12 0.24 -28.73 8.74
N SER A 13 0.89 -29.47 9.63
CA SER A 13 2.17 -29.05 10.21
C SER A 13 3.24 -28.96 9.12
N ASN A 14 3.25 -29.89 8.17
CA ASN A 14 4.23 -29.89 7.07
C ASN A 14 4.02 -28.71 6.13
N LYS A 15 2.77 -28.38 5.77
CA LYS A 15 2.46 -27.19 4.95
C LYS A 15 2.82 -25.88 5.64
N PHE A 16 2.48 -25.73 6.92
CA PHE A 16 2.85 -24.54 7.69
C PHE A 16 4.37 -24.34 7.75
N TRP A 17 5.13 -25.41 7.96
CA TRP A 17 6.59 -25.36 7.93
C TRP A 17 7.12 -24.99 6.54
N SER A 18 6.57 -25.56 5.46
CA SER A 18 6.93 -25.20 4.09
C SER A 18 6.63 -23.73 3.77
N ASP A 19 5.47 -23.20 4.19
CA ASP A 19 5.12 -21.79 4.01
C ASP A 19 6.11 -20.85 4.73
N GLN A 20 6.51 -21.21 5.96
CA GLN A 20 7.55 -20.46 6.67
C GLN A 20 8.90 -20.53 5.95
N LEU A 21 9.30 -21.69 5.45
CA LEU A 21 10.55 -21.86 4.70
C LEU A 21 10.55 -21.06 3.39
N ILE A 22 9.44 -21.06 2.66
CA ILE A 22 9.24 -20.22 1.47
C ILE A 22 9.47 -18.75 1.83
N GLY A 23 8.82 -18.26 2.90
CA GLY A 23 8.98 -16.88 3.35
C GLY A 23 10.41 -16.54 3.80
N ILE A 24 11.11 -17.45 4.49
CA ILE A 24 12.51 -17.24 4.92
C ILE A 24 13.44 -17.18 3.71
N HIS A 25 13.29 -18.09 2.75
CA HIS A 25 14.10 -18.09 1.53
C HIS A 25 13.82 -16.86 0.67
N GLY A 26 12.56 -16.46 0.56
CA GLY A 26 12.16 -15.27 -0.18
C GLY A 26 12.72 -13.97 0.40
N ARG A 27 12.71 -13.81 1.74
CA ARG A 27 13.33 -12.64 2.41
C ARG A 27 14.85 -12.58 2.22
N ARG A 28 15.49 -13.70 1.88
CA ARG A 28 16.94 -13.78 1.59
C ARG A 28 17.25 -13.64 0.11
N GLY A 29 16.25 -13.42 -0.74
CA GLY A 29 16.38 -13.36 -2.20
C GLY A 29 16.66 -14.70 -2.88
N ASP A 30 16.62 -15.81 -2.15
CA ASP A 30 16.84 -17.14 -2.70
C ASP A 30 15.52 -17.73 -3.24
N VAL A 31 15.03 -17.10 -4.32
CA VAL A 31 13.77 -17.46 -4.99
C VAL A 31 13.81 -18.90 -5.49
N SER A 32 14.98 -19.38 -5.95
CA SER A 32 15.14 -20.76 -6.42
C SER A 32 14.98 -21.79 -5.31
N ARG A 33 15.47 -21.54 -4.09
CA ARG A 33 15.20 -22.42 -2.93
C ARG A 33 13.75 -22.35 -2.50
N ALA A 34 13.16 -21.15 -2.43
CA ALA A 34 11.74 -20.99 -2.11
C ALA A 34 10.86 -21.81 -3.09
N ARG A 35 11.16 -21.71 -4.39
CA ARG A 35 10.48 -22.47 -5.45
C ARG A 35 10.60 -23.98 -5.26
N ARG A 36 11.80 -24.48 -4.95
CA ARG A 36 12.00 -25.93 -4.68
C ARG A 36 11.20 -26.42 -3.48
N VAL A 37 11.11 -25.62 -2.42
CA VAL A 37 10.28 -25.96 -1.26
C VAL A 37 8.81 -26.03 -1.68
N PHE A 38 8.33 -25.05 -2.44
CA PHE A 38 6.97 -25.04 -2.97
C PHE A 38 6.66 -26.26 -3.86
N GLU A 39 7.54 -26.59 -4.80
CA GLU A 39 7.39 -27.74 -5.70
C GLU A 39 7.43 -29.09 -4.95
N SER A 40 8.02 -29.15 -3.75
CA SER A 40 8.01 -30.34 -2.91
C SER A 40 6.71 -30.54 -2.11
N MET A 41 5.78 -29.57 -2.14
CA MET A 41 4.52 -29.64 -1.41
C MET A 41 3.51 -30.53 -2.13
N GLU A 42 2.93 -31.49 -1.41
CA GLU A 42 1.78 -32.26 -1.92
C GLU A 42 0.48 -31.45 -1.78
N GLY A 43 -0.01 -30.93 -2.90
CA GLY A 43 -1.26 -30.16 -2.98
C GLY A 43 -1.17 -28.80 -2.28
N PRO A 44 -0.38 -27.84 -2.81
CA PRO A 44 -0.29 -26.49 -2.26
C PRO A 44 -1.66 -25.83 -2.26
N ASP A 45 -2.01 -25.18 -1.15
CA ASP A 45 -3.25 -24.40 -1.04
C ASP A 45 -3.00 -22.94 -1.43
N VAL A 46 -4.07 -22.15 -1.49
CA VAL A 46 -4.02 -20.73 -1.91
C VAL A 46 -3.04 -19.92 -1.05
N LEU A 47 -2.80 -20.28 0.22
CA LEU A 47 -1.84 -19.59 1.08
C LEU A 47 -0.41 -19.86 0.63
N SER A 48 -0.07 -21.12 0.33
CA SER A 48 1.25 -21.47 -0.21
C SER A 48 1.51 -20.78 -1.55
N TRP A 49 0.50 -20.71 -2.43
CA TRP A 49 0.59 -19.97 -3.70
C TRP A 49 0.81 -18.47 -3.47
N ASN A 50 0.06 -17.85 -2.54
CA ASN A 50 0.23 -16.43 -2.18
C ASN A 50 1.60 -16.14 -1.57
N ALA A 51 2.14 -17.06 -0.76
CA ALA A 51 3.48 -16.95 -0.21
C ALA A 51 4.52 -16.94 -1.34
N MET A 52 4.41 -17.85 -2.30
CA MET A 52 5.33 -17.90 -3.44
C MET A 52 5.18 -16.70 -4.38
N LEU A 53 3.95 -16.20 -4.62
CA LEU A 53 3.73 -14.94 -5.33
C LEU A 53 4.44 -13.78 -4.64
N THR A 54 4.31 -13.67 -3.31
CA THR A 54 4.99 -12.65 -2.52
C THR A 54 6.51 -12.75 -2.66
N VAL A 55 7.07 -13.96 -2.71
CA VAL A 55 8.49 -14.17 -2.96
C VAL A 55 8.91 -13.66 -4.34
N TYR A 56 8.15 -13.94 -5.39
CA TYR A 56 8.47 -13.45 -6.73
C TYR A 56 8.36 -11.93 -6.80
N THR A 57 7.28 -11.34 -6.29
CA THR A 57 7.03 -9.90 -6.38
C THR A 57 8.05 -9.09 -5.57
N HIS A 58 8.35 -9.47 -4.32
CA HIS A 58 9.33 -8.77 -3.48
C HIS A 58 10.76 -8.82 -4.02
N ASN A 59 11.08 -9.79 -4.87
CA ASN A 59 12.41 -9.93 -5.46
C ASN A 59 12.48 -9.42 -6.91
N GLY A 60 11.44 -8.71 -7.38
CA GLY A 60 11.43 -8.09 -8.71
C GLY A 60 11.23 -9.06 -9.88
N PHE A 61 10.90 -10.32 -9.62
CA PHE A 61 10.68 -11.35 -10.65
C PHE A 61 9.24 -11.29 -11.18
N MET A 62 8.86 -10.15 -11.77
CA MET A 62 7.46 -9.86 -12.06
C MET A 62 6.87 -10.72 -13.19
N GLU A 63 7.65 -11.00 -14.23
CA GLU A 63 7.22 -11.91 -15.30
C GLU A 63 6.94 -13.32 -14.74
N GLN A 64 7.81 -13.81 -13.86
CA GLN A 64 7.62 -15.09 -13.19
C GLN A 64 6.41 -15.04 -12.25
N ALA A 65 6.20 -13.92 -11.54
CA ALA A 65 5.01 -13.73 -10.70
C ALA A 65 3.71 -13.81 -11.53
N LYS A 66 3.65 -13.15 -12.69
CA LYS A 66 2.50 -13.21 -13.62
C LYS A 66 2.25 -14.63 -14.11
N HIS A 67 3.28 -15.29 -14.65
CA HIS A 67 3.15 -16.68 -15.09
C HIS A 67 2.70 -17.62 -13.97
N PHE A 68 3.21 -17.41 -12.75
CA PHE A 68 2.83 -18.20 -11.59
C PHE A 68 1.37 -17.93 -11.17
N PHE A 69 0.95 -16.67 -11.20
CA PHE A 69 -0.44 -16.25 -10.95
C PHE A 69 -1.41 -16.85 -11.98
N ASP A 70 -1.01 -16.87 -13.25
CA ASP A 70 -1.82 -17.45 -14.33
C ASP A 70 -1.98 -18.97 -14.16
N SER A 71 -0.99 -19.65 -13.60
CA SER A 71 -1.05 -21.09 -13.32
C SER A 71 -1.92 -21.48 -12.13
N MET A 72 -2.40 -20.52 -11.33
CA MET A 72 -3.28 -20.79 -10.19
C MET A 72 -4.68 -21.20 -10.66
N GLU A 73 -5.12 -22.40 -10.30
CA GLU A 73 -6.49 -22.88 -10.55
C GLU A 73 -7.54 -22.10 -9.76
N GLN A 74 -7.20 -21.69 -8.54
CA GLN A 74 -8.07 -20.94 -7.63
C GLN A 74 -7.35 -19.68 -7.16
N ARG A 75 -7.91 -18.52 -7.49
CA ARG A 75 -7.36 -17.21 -7.12
C ARG A 75 -8.23 -16.58 -6.05
N SER A 76 -7.59 -16.03 -5.02
CA SER A 76 -8.25 -15.24 -3.99
C SER A 76 -8.06 -13.76 -4.24
N VAL A 77 -8.89 -12.91 -3.63
CA VAL A 77 -8.69 -11.45 -3.61
C VAL A 77 -7.27 -11.08 -3.14
N VAL A 78 -6.72 -11.83 -2.18
CA VAL A 78 -5.33 -11.66 -1.72
C VAL A 78 -4.33 -11.93 -2.84
N SER A 79 -4.54 -12.96 -3.66
CA SER A 79 -3.67 -13.29 -4.80
C SER A 79 -3.61 -12.12 -5.79
N TRP A 80 -4.76 -11.52 -6.09
CA TRP A 80 -4.87 -10.33 -6.95
C TRP A 80 -4.16 -9.13 -6.33
N ASN A 81 -4.39 -8.84 -5.05
CA ASN A 81 -3.79 -7.70 -4.35
C ASN A 81 -2.25 -7.77 -4.30
N ILE A 82 -1.67 -8.97 -4.16
CA ILE A 82 -0.21 -9.16 -4.18
C ILE A 82 0.38 -8.76 -5.54
N VAL A 83 -0.21 -9.24 -6.64
CA VAL A 83 0.28 -8.93 -7.99
C VAL A 83 0.00 -7.47 -8.34
N LEU A 84 -1.19 -6.97 -8.00
CA LEU A 84 -1.58 -5.59 -8.25
C LEU A 84 -0.63 -4.59 -7.57
N SER A 85 -0.30 -4.80 -6.30
CA SER A 85 0.64 -3.94 -5.57
C SER A 85 2.00 -3.90 -6.26
N ALA A 86 2.48 -5.06 -6.71
CA ALA A 86 3.78 -5.18 -7.39
C ALA A 86 3.79 -4.57 -8.81
N LEU A 87 2.67 -4.67 -9.55
CA LEU A 87 2.54 -4.02 -10.86
C LEU A 87 2.59 -2.50 -10.71
N GLY A 88 1.95 -1.98 -9.67
CA GLY A 88 1.91 -0.56 -9.38
C GLY A 88 3.29 0.03 -9.09
N GLU A 89 4.14 -0.70 -8.37
CA GLU A 89 5.51 -0.26 -8.06
C GLU A 89 6.44 -0.24 -9.29
N LEU A 90 6.12 -1.03 -10.32
CA LEU A 90 6.95 -1.18 -11.51
C LEU A 90 6.52 -0.27 -12.68
N ASP A 91 5.53 0.61 -12.47
CA ASP A 91 4.90 1.44 -13.52
C ASP A 91 4.60 0.62 -14.79
N ASP A 92 4.11 -0.61 -14.59
CA ASP A 92 3.84 -1.52 -15.68
C ASP A 92 2.55 -1.09 -16.40
N CYS A 93 2.61 -0.91 -17.72
CA CYS A 93 1.46 -0.56 -18.55
C CYS A 93 0.31 -1.57 -18.47
N CYS A 94 0.57 -2.80 -17.99
CA CYS A 94 -0.45 -3.81 -17.78
C CYS A 94 -1.30 -3.58 -16.51
N TYR A 95 -0.97 -2.59 -15.69
CA TYR A 95 -1.67 -2.33 -14.42
C TYR A 95 -3.18 -2.17 -14.60
N GLU A 96 -3.57 -1.39 -15.61
CA GLU A 96 -4.96 -1.01 -15.87
C GLU A 96 -5.79 -2.21 -16.31
N SER A 97 -5.30 -2.94 -17.31
CA SER A 97 -5.97 -4.15 -17.78
C SER A 97 -6.02 -5.24 -16.70
N PHE A 98 -5.03 -5.29 -15.80
CA PHE A 98 -5.01 -6.27 -14.72
C PHE A 98 -6.09 -5.99 -13.68
N PHE A 99 -6.23 -4.75 -13.18
CA PHE A 99 -7.28 -4.47 -12.19
C PHE A 99 -8.68 -4.54 -12.79
N GLU A 100 -8.85 -4.19 -14.07
CA GLU A 100 -10.13 -4.32 -14.78
C GLU A 100 -10.57 -5.78 -14.89
N SER A 101 -9.61 -6.72 -14.96
CA SER A 101 -9.90 -8.16 -15.00
C SER A 101 -10.29 -8.76 -13.64
N MET A 102 -10.17 -7.99 -12.55
CA MET A 102 -10.44 -8.47 -11.21
C MET A 102 -11.96 -8.64 -10.97
N PRO A 103 -12.45 -9.84 -10.63
CA PRO A 103 -13.89 -10.13 -10.59
C PRO A 103 -14.63 -9.49 -9.42
N CYS A 104 -13.92 -9.18 -8.33
CA CYS A 104 -14.49 -8.55 -7.14
C CYS A 104 -13.44 -7.68 -6.47
N TRP A 105 -13.88 -6.57 -5.89
CA TRP A 105 -13.03 -5.61 -5.21
C TRP A 105 -13.35 -5.61 -3.73
N ASP A 106 -12.31 -5.59 -2.90
CA ASP A 106 -12.39 -5.26 -1.50
C ASP A 106 -11.72 -3.92 -1.22
N VAL A 107 -11.83 -3.44 0.02
CA VAL A 107 -11.24 -2.16 0.43
C VAL A 107 -9.71 -2.15 0.23
N ILE A 108 -9.04 -3.30 0.32
CA ILE A 108 -7.59 -3.42 0.09
C ILE A 108 -7.27 -3.23 -1.39
N SER A 109 -8.04 -3.86 -2.27
CA SER A 109 -7.95 -3.74 -3.73
C SER A 109 -8.11 -2.28 -4.13
N THR A 110 -9.18 -1.63 -3.65
CA THR A 110 -9.43 -0.20 -3.87
C THR A 110 -8.27 0.67 -3.40
N ASN A 111 -7.80 0.48 -2.16
CA ASN A 111 -6.70 1.29 -1.61
C ASN A 111 -5.40 1.10 -2.40
N THR A 112 -5.14 -0.12 -2.90
CA THR A 112 -3.99 -0.40 -3.76
C THR A 112 -4.12 0.38 -5.07
N VAL A 113 -5.30 0.33 -5.71
CA VAL A 113 -5.55 1.09 -6.95
C VAL A 113 -5.45 2.58 -6.78
N LEU A 114 -6.05 3.12 -5.72
CA LEU A 114 -5.96 4.55 -5.43
C LEU A 114 -4.50 4.96 -5.26
N LYS A 115 -3.71 4.24 -4.44
CA LYS A 115 -2.31 4.55 -4.20
C LYS A 115 -1.52 4.63 -5.52
N VAL A 116 -1.60 3.59 -6.34
CA VAL A 116 -0.87 3.53 -7.61
C VAL A 116 -1.31 4.65 -8.54
N LEU A 117 -2.61 4.87 -8.75
CA LEU A 117 -3.08 5.94 -9.63
C LEU A 117 -2.62 7.33 -9.14
N THR A 118 -2.61 7.55 -7.83
CA THR A 118 -2.15 8.81 -7.24
C THR A 118 -0.65 9.03 -7.40
N GLU A 119 0.16 7.98 -7.24
CA GLU A 119 1.63 8.04 -7.45
C GLU A 119 1.99 8.34 -8.92
N HIS A 120 1.17 7.87 -9.86
CA HIS A 120 1.33 8.16 -11.30
C HIS A 120 0.65 9.48 -11.73
N GLY A 121 0.16 10.28 -10.78
CA GLY A 121 -0.49 11.57 -11.05
C GLY A 121 -1.86 11.49 -11.72
N LYS A 122 -2.45 10.30 -11.85
CA LYS A 122 -3.78 10.06 -12.45
C LYS A 122 -4.91 10.35 -11.46
N ILE A 123 -4.90 11.54 -10.85
CA ILE A 123 -5.82 11.94 -9.77
C ILE A 123 -7.29 11.87 -10.17
N VAL A 124 -7.64 12.22 -11.41
CA VAL A 124 -9.02 12.18 -11.90
C VAL A 124 -9.57 10.75 -11.89
N GLN A 125 -8.79 9.79 -12.40
CA GLN A 125 -9.17 8.38 -12.38
C GLN A 125 -9.24 7.83 -10.96
N ALA A 126 -8.27 8.19 -10.11
CA ALA A 126 -8.30 7.83 -8.69
C ALA A 126 -9.58 8.35 -8.02
N ARG A 127 -9.99 9.58 -8.36
CA ARG A 127 -11.23 10.17 -7.85
C ARG A 127 -12.47 9.43 -8.33
N ASP A 128 -12.55 9.08 -9.61
CA ASP A 128 -13.68 8.33 -10.16
C ASP A 128 -13.83 6.96 -9.47
N ILE A 129 -12.71 6.26 -9.23
CA ILE A 129 -12.72 4.99 -8.50
C ILE A 129 -13.18 5.19 -7.06
N PHE A 130 -12.63 6.21 -6.37
CA PHE A 130 -12.99 6.53 -4.99
C PHE A 130 -14.50 6.80 -4.84
N ASP A 131 -15.07 7.60 -5.74
CA ASP A 131 -16.48 7.98 -5.67
C ASP A 131 -17.42 6.80 -5.98
N ASN A 132 -17.01 5.89 -6.89
CA ASN A 132 -17.77 4.70 -7.27
C ASN A 132 -17.69 3.55 -6.24
N THR A 133 -16.67 3.51 -5.38
CA THR A 133 -16.56 2.48 -4.35
C THR A 133 -17.50 2.73 -3.16
N SER A 134 -18.34 1.76 -2.81
CA SER A 134 -19.32 1.88 -1.71
C SER A 134 -18.67 1.84 -0.33
N GLU A 135 -17.67 0.98 -0.13
CA GLU A 135 -16.94 0.84 1.12
C GLU A 135 -15.61 1.60 1.06
N ARG A 136 -15.51 2.66 1.87
CA ARG A 136 -14.31 3.48 2.03
C ARG A 136 -13.94 3.52 3.50
N ASN A 137 -12.67 3.28 3.80
CA ASN A 137 -12.15 3.39 5.15
C ASN A 137 -11.24 4.60 5.29
N LEU A 138 -10.76 4.83 6.51
CA LEU A 138 -9.85 5.92 6.84
C LEU A 138 -8.61 5.99 5.94
N VAL A 139 -8.11 4.83 5.49
CA VAL A 139 -6.97 4.73 4.57
C VAL A 139 -7.32 5.27 3.19
N SER A 140 -8.49 4.89 2.63
CA SER A 140 -8.96 5.39 1.31
C SER A 140 -9.00 6.92 1.28
N TRP A 141 -9.55 7.54 2.33
CA TRP A 141 -9.61 9.00 2.46
C TRP A 141 -8.22 9.63 2.60
N SER A 142 -7.35 9.02 3.41
CA SER A 142 -5.98 9.52 3.64
C SER A 142 -5.15 9.51 2.35
N ILE A 143 -5.32 8.49 1.49
CA ILE A 143 -4.69 8.42 0.18
C ILE A 143 -5.12 9.62 -0.67
N MET A 144 -6.43 9.90 -0.77
CA MET A 144 -6.93 11.02 -1.57
C MET A 144 -6.48 12.39 -1.04
N VAL A 145 -6.50 12.62 0.28
CA VAL A 145 -5.96 13.86 0.88
C VAL A 145 -4.48 14.02 0.53
N THR A 146 -3.68 12.98 0.74
CA THR A 146 -2.25 13.02 0.45
C THR A 146 -1.97 13.29 -1.03
N ALA A 147 -2.76 12.67 -1.91
CA ALA A 147 -2.62 12.83 -3.35
C ALA A 147 -2.94 14.25 -3.83
N TYR A 148 -4.04 14.84 -3.36
CA TYR A 148 -4.37 16.23 -3.68
C TYR A 148 -3.34 17.21 -3.11
N ALA A 149 -2.87 16.97 -1.88
CA ALA A 149 -1.79 17.74 -1.27
C ALA A 149 -0.49 17.70 -2.11
N GLN A 150 -0.09 16.52 -2.59
CA GLN A 150 1.13 16.36 -3.40
C GLN A 150 1.05 17.03 -4.77
N VAL A 151 -0.13 17.07 -5.39
CA VAL A 151 -0.36 17.75 -6.67
C VAL A 151 -0.51 19.27 -6.49
N GLY A 152 -0.65 19.76 -5.24
CA GLY A 152 -0.83 21.17 -4.93
C GLY A 152 -2.27 21.66 -5.02
N ASP A 153 -3.24 20.76 -5.23
CA ASP A 153 -4.67 21.09 -5.16
C ASP A 153 -5.12 21.16 -3.69
N LEU A 154 -4.72 22.25 -3.04
CA LEU A 154 -4.97 22.49 -1.62
C LEU A 154 -6.47 22.53 -1.30
N GLN A 155 -7.28 23.06 -2.22
CA GLN A 155 -8.73 23.18 -2.03
C GLN A 155 -9.40 21.80 -2.02
N ALA A 156 -9.06 20.92 -2.95
CA ALA A 156 -9.58 19.56 -2.96
C ALA A 156 -9.07 18.76 -1.75
N SER A 157 -7.78 18.93 -1.39
CA SER A 157 -7.20 18.31 -0.20
C SER A 157 -7.94 18.71 1.09
N GLU A 158 -8.18 20.00 1.29
CA GLU A 158 -8.93 20.53 2.44
C GLU A 158 -10.38 20.04 2.45
N SER A 159 -11.05 20.04 1.28
CA SER A 159 -12.41 19.53 1.14
C SER A 159 -12.52 18.05 1.55
N PHE A 160 -11.53 17.23 1.18
CA PHE A 160 -11.49 15.82 1.55
C PHE A 160 -11.20 15.65 3.02
N PHE A 161 -10.22 16.37 3.55
CA PHE A 161 -9.84 16.31 4.96
C PHE A 161 -11.01 16.67 5.88
N LEU A 162 -11.80 17.70 5.55
CA LEU A 162 -12.97 18.10 6.33
C LEU A 162 -14.14 17.10 6.25
N LYS A 163 -14.23 16.31 5.17
CA LYS A 163 -15.23 15.25 5.04
C LYS A 163 -14.86 13.99 5.81
N MET A 164 -13.60 13.84 6.20
CA MET A 164 -13.18 12.72 7.04
C MET A 164 -13.77 12.89 8.44
N ALA A 165 -14.46 11.85 8.94
CA ALA A 165 -15.01 11.86 10.29
C ALA A 165 -13.90 11.94 11.37
N GLU A 166 -12.77 11.30 11.12
CA GLU A 166 -11.58 11.32 11.97
C GLU A 166 -10.35 11.46 11.09
N GLY A 167 -9.47 12.43 11.37
CA GLY A 167 -8.18 12.56 10.71
C GLY A 167 -7.13 11.67 11.40
N ASN A 168 -6.31 10.95 10.62
CA ASN A 168 -5.18 10.20 11.16
C ASN A 168 -3.87 10.98 10.99
N THR A 169 -2.81 10.50 11.63
CA THR A 169 -1.48 11.13 11.55
C THR A 169 -1.01 11.37 10.11
N ILE A 170 -1.38 10.50 9.16
CA ILE A 170 -1.02 10.62 7.75
C ILE A 170 -1.76 11.81 7.11
N SER A 171 -3.08 11.89 7.25
CA SER A 171 -3.88 12.97 6.65
C SER A 171 -3.54 14.34 7.26
N TRP A 172 -3.29 14.42 8.56
CA TRP A 172 -2.79 15.64 9.21
C TRP A 172 -1.40 16.04 8.68
N SER A 173 -0.46 15.09 8.59
CA SER A 173 0.89 15.37 8.08
C SER A 173 0.84 15.87 6.62
N ALA A 174 -0.02 15.26 5.80
CA ALA A 174 -0.22 15.69 4.42
C ALA A 174 -0.75 17.13 4.31
N MET A 175 -1.73 17.50 5.16
CA MET A 175 -2.26 18.87 5.19
C MET A 175 -1.20 19.88 5.64
N VAL A 176 -0.42 19.56 6.68
CA VAL A 176 0.70 20.41 7.13
C VAL A 176 1.72 20.59 6.01
N ALA A 177 2.12 19.50 5.36
CA ALA A 177 3.04 19.54 4.22
C ALA A 177 2.51 20.44 3.09
N ALA A 178 1.23 20.29 2.73
CA ALA A 178 0.59 21.09 1.69
C ALA A 178 0.55 22.59 2.02
N TYR A 179 0.21 22.96 3.26
CA TYR A 179 0.20 24.37 3.68
C TYR A 179 1.60 24.97 3.82
N SER A 180 2.57 24.14 4.20
CA SER A 180 3.97 24.57 4.33
C SER A 180 4.68 24.70 2.98
N TYR A 181 4.11 24.14 1.91
CA TYR A 181 4.69 24.16 0.58
C TYR A 181 4.87 25.62 0.09
N GLU A 182 6.10 25.95 -0.30
CA GLU A 182 6.53 27.31 -0.71
C GLU A 182 6.39 28.39 0.37
N GLY A 183 6.09 28.03 1.62
CA GLY A 183 5.98 28.98 2.73
C GLY A 183 4.78 29.95 2.65
N LEU A 184 3.87 29.76 1.70
CA LEU A 184 2.79 30.73 1.41
C LEU A 184 1.67 30.72 2.46
N PHE A 185 1.38 29.57 3.08
CA PHE A 185 0.28 29.41 4.04
C PHE A 185 0.75 29.00 5.44
N MET A 186 1.89 29.52 5.90
CA MET A 186 2.50 29.12 7.17
C MET A 186 1.61 29.32 8.40
N ALA A 187 0.74 30.33 8.41
CA ALA A 187 -0.24 30.51 9.49
C ALA A 187 -1.21 29.33 9.61
N ARG A 188 -1.73 28.84 8.48
CA ARG A 188 -2.60 27.65 8.43
C ARG A 188 -1.83 26.36 8.69
N ALA A 189 -0.60 26.25 8.20
CA ALA A 189 0.28 25.13 8.51
C ALA A 189 0.48 25.00 10.02
N ARG A 190 0.76 26.13 10.69
CA ARG A 190 0.94 26.19 12.15
C ARG A 190 -0.34 25.83 12.91
N GLU A 191 -1.48 26.39 12.53
CA GLU A 191 -2.77 26.06 13.13
C GLU A 191 -3.07 24.55 13.01
N THR A 192 -2.91 24.00 11.81
CA THR A 192 -3.12 22.57 11.53
C THR A 192 -2.17 21.68 12.35
N PHE A 193 -0.91 22.09 12.46
CA PHE A 193 0.12 21.40 13.25
C PHE A 193 -0.15 21.45 14.76
N ASP A 194 -0.73 22.56 15.24
CA ASP A 194 -1.10 22.72 16.65
C ASP A 194 -2.34 21.91 17.03
N LEU A 195 -3.29 21.74 16.10
CA LEU A 195 -4.47 20.89 16.25
C LEU A 195 -4.17 19.39 16.13
N MET A 196 -3.00 19.02 15.60
CA MET A 196 -2.63 17.64 15.34
C MET A 196 -2.50 16.83 16.64
N PRO A 197 -3.29 15.75 16.85
CA PRO A 197 -3.28 15.00 18.12
C PRO A 197 -1.95 14.30 18.41
N GLN A 198 -1.26 13.85 17.36
CA GLN A 198 0.04 13.21 17.44
C GLN A 198 0.93 13.74 16.31
N ARG A 199 2.03 14.39 16.66
CA ARG A 199 3.03 14.89 15.71
C ARG A 199 4.05 13.80 15.40
N ASN A 200 4.55 13.77 14.18
CA ASN A 200 5.58 12.82 13.75
C ASN A 200 6.73 13.55 13.06
N VAL A 201 7.78 12.82 12.70
CA VAL A 201 8.97 13.38 12.04
C VAL A 201 8.61 14.10 10.73
N VAL A 202 7.61 13.60 9.99
CA VAL A 202 7.15 14.20 8.73
C VAL A 202 6.54 15.59 8.99
N SER A 203 5.63 15.72 9.96
CA SER A 203 4.96 16.99 10.25
C SER A 203 5.94 18.04 10.79
N TRP A 204 6.92 17.65 11.61
CA TRP A 204 8.00 18.54 12.06
C TRP A 204 8.87 19.02 10.90
N ASN A 205 9.33 18.08 10.05
CA ASN A 205 10.17 18.43 8.89
C ASN A 205 9.44 19.38 7.94
N SER A 206 8.16 19.16 7.69
CA SER A 206 7.33 20.06 6.88
C SER A 206 7.26 21.47 7.46
N MET A 207 7.06 21.62 8.78
CA MET A 207 7.03 22.94 9.42
C MET A 207 8.36 23.67 9.32
N VAL A 208 9.48 22.99 9.61
CA VAL A 208 10.82 23.58 9.53
C VAL A 208 11.13 24.00 8.09
N CYS A 209 10.86 23.14 7.11
CA CYS A 209 11.07 23.46 5.70
C CYS A 209 10.21 24.64 5.25
N GLY A 210 8.94 24.68 5.66
CA GLY A 210 8.03 25.79 5.33
C GLY A 210 8.48 27.13 5.90
N PHE A 211 8.91 27.18 7.16
CA PHE A 211 9.44 28.41 7.76
C PHE A 211 10.74 28.87 7.10
N ALA A 212 11.64 27.94 6.78
CA ALA A 212 12.86 28.25 6.05
C ALA A 212 12.57 28.83 4.65
N GLN A 213 11.60 28.27 3.93
CA GLN A 213 11.16 28.76 2.61
C GLN A 213 10.47 30.13 2.68
N ALA A 214 9.72 30.40 3.76
CA ALA A 214 9.10 31.69 4.01
C ALA A 214 10.09 32.79 4.45
N GLY A 215 11.36 32.45 4.72
CA GLY A 215 12.37 33.37 5.24
C GLY A 215 12.29 33.63 6.75
N CYS A 216 11.47 32.85 7.46
CA CYS A 216 11.25 32.93 8.91
C CYS A 216 12.23 32.00 9.65
N LEU A 217 13.53 32.36 9.65
CA LEU A 217 14.58 31.49 10.20
C LEU A 217 14.50 31.33 11.72
N GLU A 218 14.06 32.35 12.45
CA GLU A 218 13.92 32.29 13.91
C GLU A 218 12.88 31.24 14.32
N GLU A 219 11.72 31.21 13.66
CA GLU A 219 10.69 30.20 13.92
C GLU A 219 11.12 28.79 13.49
N ALA A 220 11.98 28.67 12.46
CA ALA A 220 12.54 27.39 12.06
C ALA A 220 13.53 26.84 13.10
N GLU A 221 14.37 27.69 13.70
CA GLU A 221 15.31 27.32 14.76
C GLU A 221 14.58 26.86 16.03
N VAL A 222 13.52 27.58 16.43
CA VAL A 222 12.70 27.19 17.60
C VAL A 222 12.03 25.83 17.42
N MET A 223 11.75 25.41 16.19
CA MET A 223 11.15 24.09 15.90
C MET A 223 12.17 22.95 15.92
N LEU A 224 13.48 23.25 15.98
CA LEU A 224 14.57 22.26 16.03
C LEU A 224 15.08 21.98 17.45
N GLU A 225 14.72 22.81 18.43
CA GLU A 225 15.03 22.65 19.86
C GLU A 225 14.05 21.70 20.59
#